data_AF-A0A3C0CTW8-F1
#
_entry.id   AF-A0A3C0CTW8-F1
#
_cell.length_a   1.000
_cell.length_b   1.000
_cell.length_c   1.000
_cell.angle_alpha   90.00
_cell.angle_beta   90.00
_cell.angle_gamma   90.00
#
_symmetry.space_group_name_H-M   'P 1'
#
loop_
_entity.id
_entity.type
_entity.pdbx_description
1 polymer ?
#
loop_
_entity_poly.entity_id
_entity_poly.type
_entity_poly.pdbx_seq_one_letter_code
_entity_poly.pdbx_strand_id
1 'polypeptide(L)'
;MSMTRDTYAKEVIRVAEAAFYRNETVKCPHEGCEETLDVVQMSMLSSRSLICPTHGHIYQEQEVSPFGKLDWEAASQRPEDEFSGFDWDDEDDSAVELKIDK
;
A
#
# COMPACT_ATOMS: atom_id res chain seq x y z
N MET A 1 22.32 -8.79 -21.66
CA MET A 1 21.83 -7.40 -21.68
C MET A 1 20.84 -7.31 -20.55
N SER A 2 21.17 -6.60 -19.48
CA SER A 2 20.30 -6.50 -18.31
C SER A 2 19.02 -5.73 -18.65
N MET A 3 17.88 -6.22 -18.19
CA MET A 3 16.58 -5.58 -18.42
C MET A 3 16.53 -4.25 -17.66
N THR A 4 16.13 -3.17 -18.34
CA THR A 4 15.97 -1.89 -17.65
C THR A 4 14.71 -1.92 -16.79
N ARG A 5 14.67 -1.10 -15.72
CA ARG A 5 13.50 -1.00 -14.83
C ARG A 5 12.21 -0.65 -15.58
N ASP A 6 12.30 0.20 -16.59
CA ASP A 6 11.15 0.61 -17.42
C ASP A 6 10.64 -0.54 -18.30
N THR A 7 11.57 -1.29 -18.91
CA THR A 7 11.25 -2.50 -19.68
C THR A 7 10.58 -3.56 -18.78
N TYR A 8 11.13 -3.77 -17.58
CA TYR A 8 10.55 -4.70 -16.61
C TYR A 8 9.14 -4.28 -16.21
N ALA A 9 8.91 -3.00 -15.90
CA ALA A 9 7.59 -2.51 -15.54
C ALA A 9 6.55 -2.74 -16.65
N LYS A 10 6.92 -2.50 -17.92
CA LYS A 10 6.05 -2.75 -19.08
C LYS A 10 5.72 -4.23 -19.25
N GLU A 11 6.70 -5.11 -19.10
CA GLU A 11 6.48 -6.55 -19.20
C GLU A 11 5.62 -7.08 -18.04
N VAL A 12 5.82 -6.58 -16.81
CA VAL A 12 4.95 -6.92 -15.67
C VAL A 12 3.48 -6.58 -15.97
N ILE A 13 3.20 -5.39 -16.51
CA ILE A 13 1.82 -4.98 -16.86
C ILE A 13 1.25 -5.90 -17.95
N ARG A 14 2.02 -6.16 -19.00
CA ARG A 14 1.60 -7.05 -20.10
C ARG A 14 1.28 -8.46 -19.61
N VAL A 15 2.12 -8.99 -18.74
CA VAL A 15 1.97 -10.30 -18.11
C VAL A 15 0.73 -10.32 -17.20
N ALA A 16 0.49 -9.26 -16.43
CA ALA A 16 -0.72 -9.09 -15.63
C ALA A 16 -1.98 -9.08 -16.49
N GLU A 17 -1.99 -8.35 -17.60
CA GLU A 17 -3.15 -8.31 -18.50
C GLU A 17 -3.45 -9.69 -19.12
N ALA A 18 -2.41 -10.41 -19.55
CA ALA A 18 -2.55 -11.75 -20.10
C ALA A 18 -3.07 -12.75 -19.07
N ALA A 19 -2.54 -12.72 -17.84
CA ALA A 19 -3.00 -13.59 -16.77
C ALA A 19 -4.45 -13.29 -16.35
N PHE A 20 -4.79 -12.01 -16.16
CA PHE A 20 -6.06 -11.61 -15.55
C PHE A 20 -7.24 -11.52 -16.51
N TYR A 21 -7.01 -11.10 -17.77
CA TYR A 21 -8.10 -10.90 -18.74
C TYR A 21 -8.15 -11.98 -19.81
N ARG A 22 -7.02 -12.62 -20.11
CA ARG A 22 -6.96 -13.69 -21.12
C ARG A 22 -6.89 -15.09 -20.52
N ASN A 23 -6.73 -15.17 -19.19
CA ASN A 23 -6.61 -16.42 -18.45
C ASN A 23 -5.46 -17.30 -19.01
N GLU A 24 -4.38 -16.66 -19.46
CA GLU A 24 -3.21 -17.32 -20.02
C GLU A 24 -2.23 -17.70 -18.90
N THR A 25 -1.59 -18.87 -19.03
CA THR A 25 -0.47 -19.24 -18.15
C THR A 25 0.76 -18.46 -18.57
N VAL A 26 1.19 -17.54 -17.72
CA VAL A 26 2.32 -16.64 -17.99
C VAL A 26 3.53 -16.99 -17.13
N LYS A 27 4.73 -16.68 -17.64
CA LYS A 27 5.99 -16.87 -16.94
C LYS A 27 6.43 -15.62 -16.19
N CYS A 28 7.30 -15.80 -15.20
CA CYS A 28 7.90 -14.70 -14.48
C CYS A 28 8.72 -13.78 -15.41
N PRO A 29 8.51 -12.45 -15.37
CA PRO A 29 9.27 -11.50 -16.17
C PRO A 29 10.69 -11.21 -15.62
N HIS A 30 11.08 -11.80 -14.49
CA HIS A 30 12.45 -11.67 -13.97
C HIS A 30 13.46 -12.38 -14.88
N GLU A 31 14.60 -11.73 -15.11
CA GLU A 31 15.69 -12.32 -15.91
C GLU A 31 16.15 -13.65 -15.31
N GLY A 32 16.07 -14.73 -16.10
CA GLY A 32 16.48 -16.07 -15.69
C GLY A 32 15.45 -16.84 -14.87
N CYS A 33 14.20 -16.37 -14.77
CA CYS A 33 13.12 -17.08 -14.11
C CYS A 33 12.17 -17.70 -15.14
N GLU A 34 12.05 -19.03 -15.15
CA GLU A 34 11.13 -19.75 -16.05
C GLU A 34 9.85 -20.24 -15.36
N GLU A 35 9.68 -19.90 -14.08
CA GLU A 35 8.55 -20.30 -13.26
C GLU A 35 7.25 -19.70 -13.79
N THR A 36 6.16 -20.48 -13.70
CA THR A 36 4.80 -20.01 -13.97
C THR A 36 4.31 -19.13 -12.84
N LEU A 37 3.55 -18.09 -13.18
CA LEU A 37 2.93 -17.22 -12.19
C LEU A 37 1.58 -17.77 -11.74
N ASP A 38 1.35 -17.66 -10.44
CA ASP A 38 0.07 -17.97 -9.82
C ASP A 38 -0.76 -16.69 -9.69
N VAL A 39 -2.05 -16.82 -10.02
CA VAL A 39 -3.05 -15.77 -9.83
C VAL A 39 -3.79 -16.05 -8.53
N VAL A 40 -3.64 -15.15 -7.56
CA VAL A 40 -4.36 -15.22 -6.29
C VAL A 40 -5.41 -14.11 -6.23
N GLN A 41 -6.68 -14.50 -6.08
CA GLN A 41 -7.77 -13.56 -5.89
C GLN A 41 -8.05 -13.38 -4.40
N MET A 42 -7.97 -12.13 -3.92
CA MET A 42 -8.31 -11.80 -2.53
C MET A 42 -9.77 -11.38 -2.44
N SER A 43 -10.59 -12.23 -1.84
CA SER A 43 -12.05 -12.02 -1.78
C SER A 43 -12.47 -10.75 -1.02
N MET A 44 -11.68 -10.29 -0.04
CA MET A 44 -12.04 -9.12 0.78
C MET A 44 -11.90 -7.78 0.05
N LEU A 45 -10.99 -7.69 -0.92
CA LEU A 45 -10.64 -6.45 -1.60
C LEU A 45 -10.96 -6.49 -3.09
N SER A 46 -11.63 -7.56 -3.56
CA SER A 46 -11.87 -7.85 -4.98
C SER A 46 -10.63 -7.74 -5.88
N SER A 47 -9.43 -7.74 -5.29
CA SER A 47 -8.17 -7.51 -5.98
C SER A 47 -7.50 -8.81 -6.37
N ARG A 48 -6.88 -8.84 -7.54
CA ARG A 48 -6.10 -9.97 -8.04
C ARG A 48 -4.61 -9.67 -7.93
N SER A 49 -3.84 -10.68 -7.51
CA SER A 49 -2.39 -10.58 -7.35
C SER A 49 -1.68 -11.65 -8.18
N LEU A 50 -0.54 -11.28 -8.77
CA LEU A 50 0.40 -12.18 -9.43
C LEU A 50 1.57 -12.49 -8.51
N ILE A 51 1.82 -13.77 -8.31
CA ILE A 51 2.88 -14.26 -7.45
C ILE A 51 3.76 -15.23 -8.25
N CYS A 52 5.07 -15.02 -8.15
CA CYS A 52 6.07 -16.00 -8.58
C CYS A 52 6.51 -16.80 -7.36
N PRO A 53 6.66 -18.14 -7.47
CA PRO A 53 7.13 -18.96 -6.36
C PRO A 53 8.56 -18.60 -5.90
N THR A 54 9.39 -18.05 -6.80
CA THR A 54 10.79 -17.71 -6.52
C THR A 54 10.98 -16.27 -6.06
N HIS A 55 10.30 -15.32 -6.70
CA HIS A 55 10.48 -13.88 -6.46
C HIS A 55 9.40 -13.28 -5.56
N GLY A 56 8.34 -14.02 -5.27
CA GLY A 56 7.20 -13.56 -4.49
C GLY A 56 6.27 -12.67 -5.31
N HIS A 57 5.78 -11.62 -4.67
CA HIS A 57 4.72 -10.77 -5.21
C HIS A 57 5.21 -9.87 -6.36
N ILE A 58 4.60 -9.99 -7.54
CA ILE A 58 5.02 -9.26 -8.76
C ILE A 58 4.10 -8.09 -9.05
N TYR A 59 2.79 -8.30 -8.96
CA TYR A 59 1.80 -7.30 -9.35
C TYR A 59 0.52 -7.49 -8.56
N GLN A 60 -0.11 -6.38 -8.16
CA GLN A 60 -1.43 -6.37 -7.57
C GLN A 60 -2.30 -5.39 -8.35
N GLU A 61 -3.46 -5.87 -8.80
CA GLU A 61 -4.52 -5.01 -9.32
C GLU A 61 -4.99 -4.11 -8.16
N GLN A 62 -4.78 -2.81 -8.32
CA GLN A 62 -5.37 -1.83 -7.41
C GLN A 62 -6.64 -1.31 -8.04
N GLU A 63 -7.77 -1.52 -7.36
CA GLU A 63 -8.95 -0.73 -7.66
C GLU A 63 -8.61 0.74 -7.38
N VAL A 64 -8.89 1.61 -8.34
CA VAL A 64 -8.48 3.03 -8.32
C VAL A 64 -9.11 3.85 -7.19
N SER A 65 -9.96 3.25 -6.33
CA SER A 65 -10.56 3.96 -5.19
C SER A 65 -11.20 3.00 -4.16
N PRO A 66 -10.44 2.34 -3.26
CA PRO A 66 -11.05 1.71 -2.08
C PRO A 66 -11.49 2.77 -1.06
N PHE A 67 -10.84 3.93 -1.07
CA PHE A 67 -11.28 5.13 -0.39
C PHE A 67 -11.81 6.05 -1.47
N GLY A 68 -13.13 6.25 -1.53
CA GLY A 68 -13.70 7.35 -2.30
C GLY A 68 -12.91 8.62 -1.97
N LYS A 69 -12.65 9.47 -2.97
CA LYS A 69 -11.89 10.73 -2.80
C LYS A 69 -12.18 11.30 -1.42
N LEU A 70 -11.19 11.31 -0.53
CA LEU A 70 -11.35 11.99 0.75
C LEU A 70 -11.72 13.42 0.38
N ASP A 71 -12.97 13.77 0.67
CA ASP A 71 -13.48 15.10 0.40
C ASP A 71 -12.85 16.03 1.44
N TRP A 72 -11.66 16.53 1.10
CA TRP A 72 -10.94 17.49 1.94
C TRP A 72 -11.73 18.79 2.12
N GLU A 73 -12.68 19.09 1.22
CA GLU A 73 -13.58 20.25 1.33
C GLU A 73 -14.70 20.00 2.35
N ALA A 74 -15.16 18.76 2.51
CA ALA A 74 -16.05 18.37 3.60
C ALA A 74 -15.31 18.20 4.93
N ALA A 75 -14.07 17.69 4.91
CA ALA A 75 -13.25 17.50 6.12
C ALA A 75 -12.77 18.82 6.74
N SER A 76 -12.64 19.89 5.94
CA SER A 76 -12.30 21.23 6.42
C SER A 76 -13.48 21.96 7.06
N GLN A 77 -14.72 21.50 6.85
CA GLN A 77 -15.93 22.02 7.48
C GLN A 77 -16.19 21.40 8.86
N ARG A 78 -15.15 21.20 9.68
CA ARG A 78 -15.39 20.97 11.11
C ARG A 78 -16.03 22.25 11.67
N PRO A 79 -17.22 22.19 12.29
CA PRO A 79 -17.77 23.35 12.97
C PRO A 79 -16.75 23.83 14.01
N GLU A 80 -16.47 25.12 13.98
CA GLU A 80 -15.48 25.84 14.80
C GLU A 80 -15.91 25.91 16.28
N ASP A 81 -17.06 25.32 16.61
CA ASP A 81 -17.78 25.49 17.87
C ASP A 81 -17.46 24.46 18.97
N GLU A 82 -16.40 23.66 18.84
CA GLU A 82 -16.01 22.73 19.92
C GLU A 82 -14.49 22.61 20.12
N PHE A 83 -13.76 23.71 19.91
CA PHE A 83 -12.37 23.83 20.37
C PHE A 83 -12.14 25.18 21.09
N SER A 84 -13.01 25.50 22.04
CA SER A 84 -12.78 26.58 23.02
C SER A 84 -12.76 25.96 24.42
N GLY A 85 -11.71 25.19 24.71
CA GLY A 85 -11.56 24.61 26.04
C GLY A 85 -10.26 23.85 26.31
N PHE A 86 -9.24 23.94 25.44
CA PHE A 86 -7.92 23.43 25.77
C PHE A 86 -7.00 24.59 26.13
N ASP A 87 -7.16 25.03 27.37
CA ASP A 87 -6.26 25.94 28.08
C ASP A 87 -4.90 25.21 28.22
N TRP A 88 -3.96 25.51 27.33
CA TRP A 88 -2.54 25.24 27.61
C TRP A 88 -2.09 26.33 28.58
N ASP A 89 -2.48 26.19 29.85
CA ASP A 89 -1.87 26.96 30.92
C ASP A 89 -0.46 26.37 31.13
N ASP A 90 0.50 27.05 30.51
CA ASP A 90 1.93 26.86 30.62
C ASP A 90 2.36 27.34 32.02
N GLU A 91 2.11 26.54 33.06
CA GLU A 91 2.70 26.73 34.40
C GLU A 91 3.78 25.68 34.66
N ASP A 92 5.02 26.14 34.45
CA ASP A 92 6.13 26.12 35.41
C ASP A 92 6.61 24.76 36.00
N ASP A 93 7.77 24.36 35.49
CA ASP A 93 8.93 23.77 36.19
C ASP A 93 8.70 23.28 37.64
N SER A 94 8.37 22.00 37.81
CA SER A 94 8.63 21.30 39.08
C SER A 94 9.49 20.06 38.85
N ALA A 95 10.80 20.25 39.03
CA ALA A 95 11.79 19.20 39.17
C ALA A 95 11.34 18.14 40.20
N VAL A 96 11.05 16.94 39.73
CA VAL A 96 10.80 15.77 40.58
C VAL A 96 12.14 15.28 41.15
N GLU A 97 12.46 15.70 42.39
CA GLU A 97 13.49 15.04 43.19
C GLU A 97 13.10 13.57 43.46
N LEU A 98 13.73 12.65 42.74
CA LEU A 98 13.69 11.21 43.02
C LEU A 98 14.41 10.93 44.34
N LYS A 99 13.66 10.85 45.44
CA LYS A 99 14.13 10.22 46.67
C LYS A 99 14.14 8.70 46.48
N ILE A 100 15.34 8.16 46.29
CA ILE A 100 15.61 6.73 46.37
C ILE A 100 15.90 6.42 47.85
N ASP A 101 14.89 5.88 48.53
CA ASP A 101 15.08 5.27 49.86
C ASP A 101 15.94 4.00 49.73
N LYS A 102 16.94 3.87 50.60
CA LYS A 102 17.76 2.66 50.77
C LYS A 102 17.74 2.20 52.22
#